data_AF-A0A382NNH3-F1
#
_entry.id   AF-A0A382NNH3-F1
#
_cell.length_a   1.000
_cell.length_b   1.000
_cell.length_c   1.000
_cell.angle_alpha   90.00
_cell.angle_beta   90.00
_cell.angle_gamma   90.00
#
_symmetry.space_group_name_H-M   'P 1'
#
loop_
_entity.id
_entity.type
_entity.pdbx_description
1 polymer ?
#
loop_
_entity_poly.entity_id
_entity_poly.type
_entity_poly.pdbx_seq_one_letter_code
_entity_poly.pdbx_strand_id
1 'polypeptide(L)'
;MSAHEESNKRSLSDKPKWWDTFPWWGIAIVAILSWMGYQIVTKNGYELAWHRVIPGLSITITATLQAFAIALALGLLAGMGQLSKNVILRNLARTYVEFIRGIPILPLIFT
;
A
#
# COMPACT_ATOMS: atom_id res chain seq x y z
N MET A 1 11.88 -49.43 -28.99
CA MET A 1 11.11 -48.17 -29.04
C MET A 1 10.18 -48.08 -27.82
N SER A 2 10.74 -48.09 -26.60
CA SER A 2 9.96 -47.97 -25.34
C SER A 2 10.72 -47.29 -24.18
N ALA A 3 12.03 -47.04 -24.31
CA ALA A 3 12.83 -46.41 -23.26
C ALA A 3 12.84 -44.87 -23.31
N HIS A 4 12.46 -44.25 -24.43
CA HIS A 4 12.46 -42.78 -24.59
C HIS A 4 11.18 -42.10 -24.06
N GLU A 5 10.14 -42.86 -23.73
CA GLU A 5 8.83 -42.30 -23.37
C GLU A 5 8.64 -42.14 -21.85
N GLU A 6 9.37 -42.90 -21.03
CA GLU A 6 9.32 -42.78 -19.57
C GLU A 6 10.13 -41.58 -19.04
N SER A 7 11.19 -41.17 -19.74
CA SER A 7 12.02 -40.03 -19.32
C SER A 7 11.28 -38.69 -19.44
N ASN A 8 10.27 -38.58 -20.31
CA ASN A 8 9.57 -37.33 -20.59
C ASN A 8 8.41 -37.04 -19.63
N LYS A 9 7.97 -38.03 -18.85
CA LYS A 9 6.84 -37.86 -17.91
C LYS A 9 7.25 -37.30 -16.55
N ARG A 10 8.56 -37.16 -16.29
CA ARG A 10 9.08 -36.70 -14.98
C ARG A 10 9.34 -35.19 -14.87
N SER A 11 9.20 -34.39 -15.94
CA SER A 11 9.61 -32.96 -15.91
C SER A 11 8.48 -31.93 -16.01
N LEU A 12 7.20 -32.30 -15.94
CA LEU A 12 6.09 -31.39 -16.28
C LEU A 12 5.00 -31.23 -15.20
N SER A 13 5.27 -31.59 -13.94
CA SER A 13 4.28 -31.42 -12.86
C SER A 13 4.83 -30.76 -11.60
N ASP A 14 5.78 -29.84 -11.74
CA ASP A 14 6.13 -28.90 -10.68
C ASP A 14 5.29 -27.63 -10.85
N LYS A 15 3.96 -27.75 -10.73
CA LYS A 15 3.14 -26.57 -10.46
C LYS A 15 3.47 -26.12 -9.04
N PRO A 16 3.88 -24.86 -8.79
CA PRO A 16 4.08 -24.38 -7.43
C PRO A 16 2.80 -24.63 -6.64
N LYS A 17 2.93 -25.25 -5.47
CA LYS A 17 1.78 -25.58 -4.62
C LYS A 17 1.12 -24.26 -4.25
N TRP A 18 -0.19 -24.15 -4.42
CA TRP A 18 -0.94 -22.90 -4.21
C TRP A 18 -0.76 -22.27 -2.82
N TRP A 19 -0.39 -23.10 -1.83
CA TRP A 19 0.01 -22.70 -0.49
C TRP A 19 1.25 -21.78 -0.48
N ASP A 20 2.17 -21.89 -1.45
CA ASP A 20 3.36 -21.01 -1.52
C ASP A 20 3.03 -19.63 -2.11
N THR A 21 1.94 -19.52 -2.87
CA THR A 21 1.47 -18.25 -3.44
C THR A 21 0.49 -17.53 -2.49
N PHE A 22 -0.01 -18.22 -1.47
CA PHE A 22 -0.97 -17.65 -0.53
C PHE A 22 -0.27 -16.68 0.44
N PRO A 23 -0.78 -15.45 0.63
CA PRO A 23 -0.17 -14.46 1.52
C PRO A 23 -0.39 -14.83 2.99
N TRP A 24 0.41 -15.76 3.52
CA TRP A 24 0.35 -16.20 4.92
C TRP A 24 0.49 -15.06 5.93
N TRP A 25 1.17 -13.98 5.53
CA TRP A 25 1.27 -12.76 6.31
C TRP A 25 -0.11 -12.13 6.61
N GLY A 26 -1.07 -12.23 5.68
CA GLY A 26 -2.44 -11.75 5.89
C GLY A 26 -3.17 -12.57 6.96
N ILE A 27 -3.01 -13.90 6.94
CA ILE A 27 -3.55 -14.78 7.99
C ILE A 27 -2.93 -14.43 9.35
N ALA A 28 -1.61 -14.21 9.39
CA ALA A 28 -0.91 -13.83 10.62
C ALA A 28 -1.46 -12.52 11.20
N ILE A 29 -1.68 -11.49 10.37
CA ILE A 29 -2.29 -10.23 10.81
C ILE A 29 -3.71 -10.46 11.36
N VAL A 30 -4.54 -11.21 10.65
CA VAL A 30 -5.93 -11.48 11.08
C VAL A 30 -5.95 -12.25 12.40
N ALA A 31 -5.06 -13.22 12.58
CA ALA A 31 -4.92 -13.97 13.82
C ALA A 31 -4.50 -13.07 15.00
N ILE A 32 -3.51 -12.19 14.78
CA ILE A 32 -3.05 -11.23 15.78
C ILE A 32 -4.18 -10.25 16.16
N LEU A 33 -4.88 -9.69 15.17
CA LEU A 33 -6.00 -8.77 15.42
C LEU A 33 -7.14 -9.44 16.17
N SER A 34 -7.48 -10.67 15.83
CA SER A 34 -8.52 -11.46 16.52
C SER A 34 -8.11 -11.75 17.96
N TRP A 35 -6.84 -12.12 18.19
CA TRP A 35 -6.29 -12.35 19.53
C TRP A 35 -6.30 -11.07 20.37
N MET A 36 -5.89 -9.94 19.80
CA MET A 36 -5.95 -8.64 20.47
C MET A 36 -7.39 -8.25 20.79
N GLY A 37 -8.32 -8.42 19.85
CA GLY A 37 -9.74 -8.18 20.07
C GLY A 37 -10.30 -9.00 21.24
N TYR A 38 -9.93 -10.29 21.31
CA TYR A 38 -10.31 -11.16 22.42
C TYR A 38 -9.77 -10.66 23.77
N GLN A 39 -8.49 -10.27 23.84
CA GLN A 39 -7.90 -9.72 25.06
C GLN A 39 -8.59 -8.43 25.53
N ILE A 40 -9.04 -7.60 24.58
CA ILE A 40 -9.67 -6.32 24.85
C ILE A 40 -11.12 -6.48 25.36
N VAL A 41 -11.87 -7.47 24.87
CA VAL A 41 -13.27 -7.71 25.29
C VAL A 41 -13.36 -8.39 26.66
N THR A 42 -12.41 -9.26 27.00
CA THR A 42 -12.49 -10.10 28.21
C THR A 42 -11.85 -9.46 29.46
N LYS A 43 -11.00 -8.44 29.32
CA LYS A 43 -10.32 -7.78 30.45
C LYS A 43 -10.83 -6.36 30.67
N ASN A 44 -11.41 -6.11 31.85
CA ASN A 44 -11.99 -4.83 32.29
C ASN A 44 -11.00 -3.64 32.41
N GLY A 45 -9.73 -3.79 32.05
CA GLY A 45 -8.69 -2.75 32.14
C GLY A 45 -8.42 -1.97 30.85
N TYR A 46 -9.16 -2.26 29.75
CA TYR A 46 -8.90 -1.67 28.42
C TYR A 46 -9.86 -0.52 28.02
N GLU A 47 -10.76 -0.08 28.90
CA GLU A 47 -11.66 1.07 28.65
C GLU A 47 -10.90 2.34 28.21
N LEU A 48 -9.76 2.62 28.83
CA LEU A 48 -8.90 3.76 28.48
C LEU A 48 -8.28 3.65 27.07
N ALA A 49 -8.06 2.43 26.58
CA ALA A 49 -7.48 2.20 25.25
C ALA A 49 -8.48 2.52 24.15
N TRP A 50 -9.75 2.11 24.29
CA TRP A 50 -10.80 2.44 23.33
C TRP A 50 -11.02 3.95 23.21
N HIS A 51 -11.03 4.65 24.34
CA HIS A 51 -11.25 6.10 24.38
C HIS A 51 -10.13 6.90 23.69
N ARG A 52 -8.93 6.32 23.56
CA ARG A 52 -7.77 7.00 22.93
C ARG A 52 -7.49 6.54 21.51
N VAL A 53 -7.70 5.26 21.19
CA VAL A 53 -7.40 4.68 19.88
C VAL A 53 -8.46 5.06 18.85
N ILE A 54 -9.76 5.03 19.21
CA ILE A 54 -10.86 5.32 18.28
C ILE A 54 -10.76 6.74 17.68
N PRO A 55 -10.57 7.81 18.48
CA PRO A 55 -10.43 9.16 17.93
C PRO A 55 -9.19 9.31 17.04
N GLY A 56 -8.06 8.70 17.43
CA GLY A 56 -6.82 8.74 16.64
C GLY A 56 -6.96 8.06 15.29
N LEU A 57 -7.68 6.93 15.24
CA LEU A 57 -7.98 6.23 14.00
C LEU A 57 -8.86 7.08 13.07
N SER A 58 -9.91 7.70 13.62
CA SER A 58 -10.77 8.62 12.85
C SER A 58 -10.00 9.79 12.25
N ILE A 59 -9.10 10.40 13.01
CA ILE A 59 -8.25 11.51 12.51
C ILE A 59 -7.35 11.02 11.37
N THR A 60 -6.70 9.87 11.54
CA THR A 60 -5.80 9.31 10.52
C THR A 60 -6.54 9.02 9.22
N ILE A 61 -7.69 8.35 9.30
CA ILE A 61 -8.52 8.02 8.13
C ILE A 61 -9.01 9.31 7.45
N THR A 62 -9.57 10.24 8.23
CA THR A 62 -10.13 11.48 7.68
C THR A 62 -9.04 12.35 7.03
N ALA A 63 -7.90 12.51 7.69
CA ALA A 63 -6.77 13.27 7.16
C ALA A 63 -6.19 12.62 5.90
N THR A 64 -6.08 11.28 5.88
CA THR A 64 -5.59 10.54 4.69
C THR A 64 -6.53 10.75 3.52
N LEU A 65 -7.85 10.60 3.72
CA LEU A 65 -8.84 10.79 2.66
C LEU A 65 -8.84 12.22 2.12
N GLN A 66 -8.78 13.22 3.01
CA GLN A 66 -8.73 14.63 2.61
C GLN A 66 -7.45 14.97 1.84
N ALA A 67 -6.29 14.56 2.35
CA ALA A 67 -5.01 14.76 1.69
C ALA A 67 -4.95 14.07 0.33
N PHE A 68 -5.46 12.83 0.25
CA PHE A 68 -5.49 12.07 -0.98
C PHE A 68 -6.41 12.70 -2.04
N ALA A 69 -7.58 13.20 -1.64
CA ALA A 69 -8.49 13.90 -2.54
C ALA A 69 -7.84 15.14 -3.15
N ILE A 70 -7.15 15.95 -2.33
CA ILE A 70 -6.42 17.15 -2.80
C ILE A 70 -5.26 16.73 -3.72
N ALA A 71 -4.49 15.72 -3.32
CA ALA A 71 -3.37 15.22 -4.10
C ALA A 71 -3.82 14.70 -5.48
N LEU A 72 -4.96 14.01 -5.55
CA LEU A 72 -5.55 13.54 -6.81
C LEU A 72 -5.97 14.71 -7.70
N ALA A 73 -6.64 15.73 -7.15
CA ALA A 73 -7.06 16.90 -7.92
C ALA A 73 -5.85 17.64 -8.51
N LEU A 74 -4.83 17.91 -7.69
CA LEU A 74 -3.59 18.56 -8.13
C LEU A 74 -2.81 17.69 -9.11
N GLY A 75 -2.70 16.40 -8.85
CA GLY A 75 -2.02 15.43 -9.71
C GLY A 75 -2.68 15.32 -11.08
N LEU A 76 -4.01 15.35 -11.15
CA LEU A 76 -4.75 15.32 -12.40
C LEU A 76 -4.56 16.62 -13.20
N LEU A 77 -4.63 17.78 -12.54
CA LEU A 77 -4.39 19.08 -13.20
C LEU A 77 -2.96 19.18 -13.76
N ALA A 78 -1.97 18.79 -12.96
CA ALA A 78 -0.57 18.76 -13.39
C ALA A 78 -0.36 17.73 -14.51
N GLY A 79 -0.95 16.54 -14.40
CA GLY A 79 -0.90 15.51 -15.44
C GLY A 79 -1.48 15.98 -16.77
N MET A 80 -2.68 16.57 -16.74
CA MET A 80 -3.31 17.16 -17.94
C MET A 80 -2.47 18.31 -18.50
N GLY A 81 -1.89 19.15 -17.64
CA GLY A 81 -0.99 20.23 -18.04
C GLY A 81 0.24 19.74 -18.83
N GLN A 82 0.80 18.58 -18.48
CA GLN A 82 1.92 17.98 -19.20
C GLN A 82 1.56 17.51 -20.61
N LEU A 83 0.33 17.04 -20.84
CA LEU A 83 -0.15 16.63 -22.16
C LEU A 83 -0.61 17.81 -23.03
N SER A 84 -0.63 19.03 -22.48
CA SER A 84 -1.04 20.21 -23.24
C SER A 84 -0.10 20.51 -24.40
N LYS A 85 -0.67 20.92 -25.54
CA LYS A 85 0.08 21.39 -26.71
C LYS A 85 0.74 22.76 -26.46
N ASN A 86 0.27 23.52 -25.47
CA ASN A 86 0.85 24.81 -25.12
C ASN A 86 2.14 24.64 -24.31
N VAL A 87 3.24 25.18 -24.84
CA VAL A 87 4.59 25.09 -24.25
C VAL A 87 4.64 25.66 -22.83
N ILE A 88 3.89 26.73 -22.56
CA ILE A 88 3.88 27.39 -21.24
C ILE A 88 3.27 26.48 -20.17
N LEU A 89 2.06 25.95 -20.42
CA LEU A 89 1.39 25.04 -19.47
C LEU A 89 2.19 23.76 -19.25
N ARG A 90 2.77 23.22 -20.31
CA ARG A 90 3.58 22.00 -20.24
C ARG A 90 4.83 22.19 -19.39
N ASN A 91 5.55 23.29 -19.57
CA ASN A 91 6.74 23.58 -18.76
C ASN A 91 6.37 23.81 -17.29
N LEU A 92 5.33 24.60 -17.01
CA LEU A 92 4.91 24.87 -15.63
C LEU A 92 4.52 23.59 -14.89
N ALA A 93 3.72 22.72 -15.54
CA ALA A 93 3.32 21.44 -14.98
C ALA A 93 4.51 20.48 -14.78
N ARG A 94 5.49 20.49 -15.70
CA ARG A 94 6.71 19.69 -15.57
C ARG A 94 7.59 20.19 -14.42
N THR A 95 7.85 21.49 -14.33
CA THR A 95 8.64 22.09 -13.23
C THR A 95 8.00 21.80 -11.87
N TYR A 96 6.67 21.94 -11.74
CA TYR A 96 5.97 21.61 -10.50
C TYR A 96 6.19 20.14 -10.08
N VAL A 97 6.01 19.20 -11.02
CA VAL A 97 6.17 17.77 -10.72
C VAL A 97 7.62 17.39 -10.45
N GLU A 98 8.56 17.93 -11.23
CA GLU A 98 10.00 17.70 -11.00
C GLU A 98 10.47 18.27 -9.68
N PHE A 99 9.99 19.46 -9.27
CA PHE A 99 10.31 20.05 -7.97
C PHE A 99 9.82 19.18 -6.81
N ILE A 100 8.53 18.79 -6.83
CA ILE A 100 7.93 17.93 -5.79
C ILE A 100 8.68 16.59 -5.69
N ARG A 101 9.06 15.98 -6.82
CA ARG A 101 9.80 14.71 -6.87
C ARG A 101 11.29 14.87 -6.60
N GLY A 102 11.82 16.09 -6.69
CA GLY A 102 13.20 16.44 -6.48
C GLY A 102 13.55 16.73 -5.02
N ILE A 103 12.55 16.89 -4.14
CA ILE A 103 12.79 17.03 -2.70
C ILE A 103 13.38 15.71 -2.19
N PRO A 104 14.67 15.69 -1.81
CA PRO A 104 15.28 14.47 -1.33
C PRO A 104 14.68 14.15 0.03
N ILE A 105 14.30 12.88 0.23
CA ILE A 105 13.76 12.42 1.51
C ILE A 105 14.84 12.48 2.58
N LEU A 106 16.11 12.29 2.19
CA LEU A 106 17.26 12.20 3.09
C LEU A 106 17.42 13.44 4.01
N PRO A 107 17.45 14.70 3.53
CA PRO A 107 17.48 15.86 4.42
C PRO A 107 16.27 15.97 5.37
N LEU A 108 15.09 15.50 4.99
CA LEU A 108 13.86 15.59 5.79
C LEU A 108 13.82 14.64 6.99
N ILE A 109 14.55 13.52 6.94
CA ILE A 109 14.65 12.55 8.05
C ILE A 109 15.86 12.80 8.96
N PHE A 110 16.85 13.59 8.53
CA PHE A 110 18.02 13.94 9.34
C PHE A 110 17.90 15.30 10.07
N THR A 111 16.79 16.02 9.88
CA THR A 111 16.44 17.22 10.66
C THR A 111 15.41 16.87 11.73
#